data_AF-A0AA41VU45-F1
#
_entry.id   AF-A0AA41VU45-F1
#
_cell.length_a   1.000
_cell.length_b   1.000
_cell.length_c   1.000
_cell.angle_alpha   90.00
_cell.angle_beta   90.00
_cell.angle_gamma   90.00
#
_symmetry.space_group_name_H-M   'P 1'
#
loop_
_entity.id
_entity.type
_entity.pdbx_description
1 polymer ?
#
loop_
_entity_poly.entity_id
_entity_poly.type
_entity_poly.pdbx_seq_one_letter_code
_entity_poly.pdbx_strand_id
1 'polypeptide(L)'
;IPDFAEVYGFIGSVFDPDTNGHMQKLKDMDPINFETVLLLMRNLTLNLSNPEFGTMRNALSSYDADTEAGETDVGDVAMGSSEDHLSC
;
A
#
# COMPACT_ATOMS: atom_id res chain seq x y z
N ILE A 1 12.45 7.56 23.92
CA ILE A 1 12.65 6.54 22.86
C ILE A 1 11.50 6.71 21.87
N PRO A 2 11.73 6.67 20.54
CA PRO A 2 10.64 6.82 19.58
C PRO A 2 9.66 5.66 19.67
N ASP A 3 8.38 5.92 19.43
CA ASP A 3 7.41 4.88 19.13
C ASP A 3 7.57 4.47 17.66
N PHE A 4 8.31 3.39 17.43
CA PHE A 4 8.57 2.91 16.08
C PHE A 4 7.31 2.39 15.37
N ALA A 5 6.29 1.92 16.10
CA ALA A 5 5.05 1.48 15.47
C ALA A 5 4.31 2.69 14.89
N GLU A 6 4.23 3.79 15.64
CA GLU A 6 3.63 5.04 15.16
C GLU A 6 4.44 5.64 14.00
N VAL A 7 5.77 5.67 14.13
CA VAL A 7 6.69 6.22 13.10
C VAL A 7 6.59 5.45 11.78
N TYR A 8 6.72 4.12 11.80
CA TYR A 8 6.64 3.33 10.58
C TYR A 8 5.23 3.28 10.01
N GLY A 9 4.20 3.29 10.87
CA GLY A 9 2.81 3.44 10.44
C GLY A 9 2.55 4.77 9.73
N PHE A 10 3.12 5.88 10.22
CA PHE A 10 3.05 7.16 9.55
C PHE A 10 3.76 7.13 8.19
N ILE A 11 5.01 6.64 8.13
CA ILE A 11 5.79 6.58 6.88
C ILE A 11 5.07 5.73 5.84
N GLY A 12 4.55 4.56 6.22
CA GLY A 12 3.78 3.71 5.32
C GLY A 12 2.54 4.43 4.77
N SER A 13 1.81 5.14 5.63
CA SER A 13 0.62 5.88 5.21
C SER A 13 0.89 6.99 4.18
N VAL A 14 2.10 7.58 4.15
CA VAL A 14 2.43 8.62 3.16
C VAL A 14 2.41 8.09 1.72
N PHE A 15 2.57 6.78 1.54
CA PHE A 15 2.51 6.12 0.23
C PHE A 15 1.12 5.55 -0.09
N ASP A 16 0.14 5.75 0.79
CA ASP A 16 -1.25 5.36 0.57
C ASP A 16 -2.05 6.57 0.05
N PRO A 17 -2.52 6.57 -1.20
CA PRO A 17 -3.26 7.69 -1.80
C PRO A 17 -4.63 7.92 -1.17
N ASP A 18 -5.20 6.92 -0.48
CA ASP A 18 -6.47 7.06 0.23
C ASP A 18 -6.30 7.76 1.58
N THR A 19 -5.07 7.74 2.11
CA THR A 19 -4.76 8.46 3.35
C THR A 19 -4.57 9.94 3.06
N ASN A 20 -5.18 10.77 3.90
CA ASN A 20 -5.12 12.23 3.82
C ASN A 20 -4.65 12.83 5.16
N GLY A 21 -4.32 14.13 5.17
CA GLY A 21 -4.03 14.85 6.41
C GLY A 21 -2.66 14.57 7.03
N HIS A 22 -1.71 13.98 6.27
CA HIS A 22 -0.37 13.67 6.75
C HIS A 22 0.34 14.84 7.41
N MET A 23 0.20 16.06 6.85
CA MET A 23 0.85 17.25 7.39
C MET A 23 0.32 17.65 8.76
N GLN A 24 -0.97 17.43 9.03
CA GLN A 24 -1.55 17.69 10.35
C GLN A 24 -1.11 16.61 11.34
N LYS A 25 -1.23 15.33 10.96
CA LYS A 25 -0.77 14.20 11.77
C LYS A 25 0.72 14.34 12.14
N LEU A 26 1.57 14.76 11.20
CA LEU A 26 2.99 14.97 11.45
C LEU A 26 3.27 16.10 12.45
N LYS A 27 2.45 17.17 12.44
CA LYS A 27 2.58 18.29 13.39
C LYS A 27 2.12 17.93 14.80
N ASP A 28 1.17 17.01 14.90
CA ASP A 28 0.58 16.59 16.18
C ASP A 28 1.36 15.45 16.85
N MET A 29 2.35 14.86 16.15
CA MET A 29 3.23 13.83 16.70
C MET A 29 4.13 14.36 17.81
N ASP A 30 4.44 13.48 18.78
CA ASP A 30 5.47 13.76 19.77
C ASP A 30 6.81 14.16 19.10
N PRO A 31 7.55 15.15 19.65
CA PRO A 31 8.78 15.67 19.01
C PRO A 31 9.81 14.59 18.65
N ILE A 32 9.94 13.57 19.50
CA ILE A 32 10.86 12.44 19.27
C ILE A 32 10.42 11.61 18.04
N ASN A 33 9.12 11.40 17.86
CA ASN A 33 8.57 10.65 16.72
C ASN A 33 8.67 11.49 15.45
N PHE A 34 8.38 12.79 15.53
CA PHE A 34 8.55 13.74 14.43
C PHE A 34 9.99 13.76 13.88
N GLU A 35 10.98 13.94 14.74
CA GLU A 35 12.40 13.92 14.34
C GLU A 35 12.79 12.59 13.71
N THR A 36 12.29 11.48 14.26
CA THR A 36 12.55 10.14 13.74
C THR A 36 11.92 9.94 12.36
N VAL A 37 10.69 10.42 12.13
CA VAL A 37 10.04 10.41 10.80
C VAL A 37 10.88 11.19 9.80
N LEU A 38 11.31 12.41 10.13
CA LEU A 38 12.13 13.22 9.22
C LEU A 38 13.46 12.54 8.87
N LEU A 39 14.12 11.95 9.86
CA LEU A 39 15.38 11.24 9.65
C LEU A 39 15.19 10.02 8.73
N LEU A 40 14.15 9.21 8.97
CA LEU A 40 13.88 8.02 8.19
C LEU A 40 13.42 8.35 6.76
N MET A 41 12.59 9.38 6.58
CA MET A 41 12.19 9.86 5.26
C MET A 41 13.39 10.38 4.46
N ARG A 42 14.33 11.08 5.11
CA ARG A 42 15.59 11.48 4.47
C ARG A 42 16.41 10.26 4.03
N ASN A 43 16.56 9.26 4.89
CA ASN A 43 17.27 8.02 4.56
C ASN A 43 16.60 7.27 3.40
N LEU A 44 15.26 7.23 3.38
CA LEU A 44 14.51 6.60 2.29
C LEU A 44 14.76 7.32 0.96
N THR A 45 14.69 8.65 0.93
CA THR A 45 15.01 9.44 -0.27
C THR A 45 16.42 9.15 -0.79
N LEU A 46 17.40 9.04 0.11
CA LEU A 46 18.78 8.70 -0.27
C LEU A 46 18.90 7.28 -0.83
N ASN A 47 18.25 6.30 -0.19
CA ASN A 47 18.24 4.91 -0.69
C ASN A 47 17.58 4.82 -2.08
N LEU A 48 16.45 5.49 -2.29
CA LEU A 48 15.71 5.45 -3.55
C LEU A 48 16.32 6.30 -4.67
N SER A 49 17.25 7.20 -4.33
CA SER A 49 18.02 7.97 -5.32
C SER A 49 19.12 7.12 -5.97
N ASN A 50 19.47 5.97 -5.40
CA ASN A 50 20.43 5.05 -5.99
C ASN A 50 19.78 4.30 -7.18
N PRO A 51 20.42 4.26 -8.37
CA PRO A 51 19.86 3.64 -9.57
C PRO A 51 19.53 2.14 -9.42
N GLU A 52 20.19 1.41 -8.51
CA GLU A 52 19.82 0.02 -8.16
C GLU A 52 18.37 -0.11 -7.68
N PHE A 53 17.83 0.95 -7.06
CA PHE A 53 16.47 0.96 -6.54
C PHE A 53 15.46 1.46 -7.58
N GLY A 54 15.84 1.60 -8.85
CA GLY A 54 14.97 2.09 -9.93
C GLY A 54 13.67 1.31 -10.07
N THR A 55 13.71 -0.02 -9.97
CA THR A 55 12.51 -0.87 -10.00
C THR A 55 11.56 -0.56 -8.83
N MET A 56 12.09 -0.43 -7.60
CA MET A 56 11.30 -0.08 -6.42
C MET A 56 10.71 1.34 -6.55
N ARG A 57 11.51 2.29 -7.04
CA ARG A 57 11.03 3.67 -7.28
C ARG A 57 9.86 3.68 -8.28
N ASN A 58 9.98 2.92 -9.36
CA ASN A 58 8.92 2.80 -10.36
C ASN A 58 7.68 2.15 -9.77
N ALA A 59 7.82 1.07 -8.98
CA ALA A 59 6.70 0.41 -8.31
C ALA A 59 5.96 1.33 -7.34
N LEU A 60 6.68 2.14 -6.56
CA LEU A 60 6.10 3.15 -5.67
C LEU A 60 5.42 4.29 -6.45
N SER A 61 5.90 4.60 -7.66
CA SER A 61 5.35 5.67 -8.51
C SER A 61 4.18 5.20 -9.37
N SER A 62 4.05 3.91 -9.63
CA SER A 62 3.00 3.30 -10.43
C SER A 62 1.78 2.87 -9.60
N TYR A 63 1.73 3.25 -8.32
CA TYR A 63 0.57 2.98 -7.48
C TYR A 63 -0.58 3.89 -7.94
N ASP A 64 -1.44 3.36 -8.82
CA ASP A 64 -2.75 3.91 -9.10
C ASP A 64 -3.74 3.30 -8.10
N ALA A 65 -4.47 4.15 -7.38
CA ALA A 65 -5.49 3.75 -6.41
C ALA A 65 -6.67 2.97 -7.05
N ASP A 66 -6.78 3.00 -8.38
CA ASP A 66 -7.91 2.48 -9.14
C ASP A 66 -7.79 0.98 -9.49
N THR A 67 -7.14 0.16 -8.66
CA THR A 67 -7.34 -1.30 -8.75
C THR A 67 -8.62 -1.67 -8.00
N GLU A 68 -9.72 -1.34 -8.67
CA GLU A 68 -11.12 -1.59 -8.35
C GLU A 68 -11.33 -2.89 -7.57
N ALA A 69 -12.13 -2.76 -6.51
CA ALA A 69 -12.78 -3.84 -5.81
C ALA A 69 -13.33 -4.87 -6.81
N GLY A 70 -12.68 -6.03 -6.91
CA GLY A 70 -13.25 -7.18 -7.59
C GLY A 70 -14.56 -7.54 -6.92
N GLU A 71 -15.66 -7.15 -7.55
CA GLU A 71 -17.01 -7.57 -7.26
C GLU A 71 -17.01 -9.09 -7.05
N THR A 72 -17.36 -9.53 -5.84
CA THR A 72 -17.73 -10.92 -5.61
C THR A 72 -19.13 -11.09 -6.16
N ASP A 73 -19.22 -11.42 -7.44
CA ASP A 73 -20.45 -11.92 -8.04
C ASP A 73 -20.80 -13.26 -7.40
N VAL A 74 -21.67 -13.20 -6.38
CA VAL A 74 -22.36 -14.36 -5.82
C VAL A 74 -23.76 -14.39 -6.45
N GLY A 75 -23.91 -15.20 -7.48
CA GLY A 75 -25.18 -15.59 -8.09
C GLY A 75 -24.91 -16.12 -9.51
N ASP A 76 -25.18 -17.36 -9.88
CA ASP A 76 -26.41 -18.10 -9.68
C ASP A 76 -26.15 -19.61 -9.89
N VAL A 77 -26.88 -20.43 -9.15
CA VAL A 77 -26.84 -21.90 -9.22
C VAL A 77 -27.70 -22.35 -10.39
N ALA A 78 -27.08 -22.70 -11.52
CA ALA A 78 -27.77 -23.42 -12.59
C ALA A 78 -27.65 -24.93 -12.39
N MET A 79 -28.73 -25.52 -11.88
CA MET A 79 -28.97 -26.97 -11.82
C MET A 79 -29.20 -27.49 -13.26
N GLY A 80 -28.31 -28.36 -13.76
CA GLY A 80 -28.47 -29.05 -15.05
C GLY A 80 -28.32 -30.55 -14.88
N SER A 81 -29.42 -31.29 -15.03
CA SER A 81 -29.48 -32.76 -15.02
C SER A 81 -29.32 -33.33 -16.43
N SER A 82 -28.72 -34.53 -16.50
CA SER A 82 -28.84 -35.56 -17.58
C SER A 82 -28.19 -35.23 -18.94
N GLU A 83 -27.56 -36.12 -19.72
CA GLU A 83 -27.31 -37.57 -19.72
C GLU A 83 -26.16 -37.84 -20.74
N ASP A 84 -25.33 -38.84 -20.43
CA ASP A 84 -24.68 -39.83 -21.30
C ASP A 84 -24.37 -39.51 -22.78
N HIS A 85 -23.07 -39.53 -23.14
CA HIS A 85 -22.62 -40.30 -24.31
C HIS A 85 -21.11 -40.62 -24.26
N LEU A 86 -20.79 -41.88 -24.00
CA LEU A 86 -19.52 -42.52 -24.35
C LEU A 86 -19.38 -42.57 -25.87
N SER A 87 -18.22 -42.25 -26.43
CA SER A 87 -17.60 -43.11 -27.47
C SER A 87 -16.14 -42.74 -27.76
N CYS A 88 -15.30 -43.78 -27.63
CA CYS A 88 -13.98 -44.07 -28.20
C CYS A 88 -12.83 -43.05 -28.06
#